data_AF-A0A6J5F7P6-F1
#
_entry.id   AF-A0A6J5F7P6-F1
#
_cell.length_a   1.000
_cell.length_b   1.000
_cell.length_c   1.000
_cell.angle_alpha   90.00
_cell.angle_beta   90.00
_cell.angle_gamma   90.00
#
_symmetry.space_group_name_H-M   'P 1'
#
loop_
_entity.id
_entity.type
_entity.pdbx_description
1 polymer ?
#
loop_
_entity_poly.entity_id
_entity_poly.type
_entity_poly.pdbx_seq_one_letter_code
_entity_poly.pdbx_strand_id
1 'polypeptide(L)'
;MATDFTGSSSRRASTAWCARAVADPEEARRARQDRLTRCGAVKLVRSLRAGDLSAVYVPSVEDEAFRDLARAWVRAKDDLKRARQQLKAFLLAHGVRYTGRADWGPAHRRWISQYSFDSAWQQLAFEECRRTIEDRLARCTRLEAALRKAVVGWRFYSAVPGLQTMRGCSSRRPWACSLNWVTCHASCIRGN
;
A
#
# COMPACT_ATOMS: atom_id res chain seq x y z
N MET A 1 25.54 -53.47 -29.05
CA MET A 1 25.83 -52.29 -28.22
C MET A 1 24.65 -52.10 -27.30
N ALA A 2 24.86 -52.39 -26.03
CA ALA A 2 23.88 -52.39 -24.96
C ALA A 2 23.67 -50.97 -24.39
N THR A 3 22.43 -50.69 -23.95
CA THR A 3 22.00 -49.94 -22.74
C THR A 3 22.51 -48.48 -22.57
N ASP A 4 21.75 -47.42 -22.25
CA ASP A 4 20.59 -47.17 -21.36
C ASP A 4 19.87 -45.89 -21.86
N PHE A 5 18.53 -45.72 -21.89
CA PHE A 5 17.48 -45.72 -20.86
C PHE A 5 17.54 -44.60 -19.80
N THR A 6 16.33 -44.06 -19.52
CA THR A 6 15.90 -43.07 -18.52
C THR A 6 16.04 -41.59 -18.92
N GLY A 7 15.00 -40.75 -18.89
CA GLY A 7 13.62 -40.95 -18.48
C GLY A 7 12.87 -39.61 -18.38
N SER A 8 11.71 -39.55 -19.04
CA SER A 8 10.44 -39.20 -18.38
C SER A 8 10.42 -37.96 -17.47
N SER A 9 9.90 -36.85 -18.01
CA SER A 9 8.55 -36.35 -17.70
C SER A 9 8.51 -35.23 -16.67
N SER A 10 7.81 -34.15 -17.00
CA SER A 10 6.55 -33.85 -16.31
C SER A 10 5.82 -32.72 -17.04
N ARG A 11 4.59 -33.02 -17.42
CA ARG A 11 3.54 -32.03 -17.66
C ARG A 11 3.37 -31.21 -16.39
N ARG A 12 3.43 -29.88 -16.50
CA ARG A 12 2.72 -28.93 -15.63
C ARG A 12 2.29 -27.79 -16.56
N ALA A 13 1.12 -27.91 -17.19
CA ALA A 13 -0.14 -27.43 -16.63
C ALA A 13 -0.01 -25.98 -16.15
N SER A 14 -0.47 -25.06 -17.01
CA SER A 14 -1.23 -23.87 -16.69
C SER A 14 -1.24 -23.46 -15.22
N THR A 15 -0.46 -22.44 -14.86
CA THR A 15 -0.72 -21.49 -13.75
C THR A 15 0.40 -20.44 -13.75
N ALA A 16 0.40 -19.56 -14.76
CA ALA A 16 1.31 -18.42 -14.81
C ALA A 16 0.57 -17.12 -14.45
N TRP A 17 0.07 -17.05 -13.22
CA TRP A 17 -0.32 -15.79 -12.59
C TRP A 17 0.46 -15.69 -11.28
N CYS A 18 1.28 -14.64 -11.17
CA CYS A 18 2.08 -14.22 -10.00
C CYS A 18 3.58 -14.58 -9.96
N ALA A 19 4.31 -14.52 -11.08
CA ALA A 19 5.75 -14.22 -11.00
C ALA A 19 5.92 -12.71 -10.72
N ARG A 20 6.01 -12.34 -9.45
CA ARG A 20 6.47 -11.00 -9.08
C ARG A 20 7.99 -10.97 -9.27
N ALA A 21 8.44 -10.58 -10.46
CA ALA A 21 9.84 -10.25 -10.69
C ALA A 21 10.22 -9.11 -9.74
N VAL A 22 10.93 -9.43 -8.66
CA VAL A 22 11.59 -8.42 -7.83
C VAL A 22 12.85 -8.06 -8.61
N ALA A 23 12.81 -6.92 -9.32
CA ALA A 23 14.00 -6.39 -9.99
C ALA A 23 15.11 -6.23 -8.94
N ASP A 24 16.33 -6.65 -9.29
CA ASP A 24 17.50 -6.41 -8.45
C ASP A 24 17.64 -4.89 -8.24
N PRO A 25 17.68 -4.39 -6.99
CA PRO A 25 17.81 -2.97 -6.72
C PRO A 25 19.07 -2.35 -7.35
N GLU A 26 20.13 -3.11 -7.58
CA GLU A 26 21.33 -2.63 -8.26
C GLU A 26 21.09 -2.47 -9.76
N GLU A 27 20.41 -3.44 -10.39
CA GLU A 27 20.02 -3.37 -11.80
C GLU A 27 19.04 -2.21 -12.05
N ALA A 28 18.08 -2.01 -11.15
CA ALA A 28 17.17 -0.87 -11.18
C ALA A 28 17.90 0.47 -11.02
N ARG A 29 18.91 0.54 -10.15
CA ARG A 29 19.78 1.74 -10.00
C ARG A 29 20.58 2.00 -11.28
N ARG A 30 21.23 0.97 -11.85
CA ARG A 30 22.00 1.07 -13.10
C ARG A 30 21.12 1.51 -14.26
N ALA A 31 19.91 0.95 -14.39
CA ALA A 31 18.93 1.35 -15.40
C ALA A 31 18.50 2.82 -15.25
N ARG A 32 18.33 3.31 -14.00
CA ARG A 32 18.04 4.72 -13.72
C ARG A 32 19.22 5.61 -14.08
N GLN A 33 20.44 5.18 -13.76
CA GLN A 33 21.67 5.91 -14.09
C GLN A 33 21.86 6.01 -15.61
N ASP A 34 21.71 4.91 -16.35
CA ASP A 34 21.83 4.87 -17.82
C ASP A 34 20.84 5.83 -18.49
N ARG A 35 19.60 5.89 -17.98
CA ARG A 35 18.56 6.80 -18.48
C ARG A 35 18.89 8.29 -18.25
N LEU A 36 19.65 8.61 -17.20
CA LEU A 36 20.11 9.97 -16.90
C LEU A 36 21.40 10.36 -17.64
N THR A 37 22.07 9.42 -18.30
CA THR A 37 23.28 9.69 -19.09
C THR A 37 22.96 10.15 -20.52
N ARG A 38 23.97 10.69 -21.20
CA ARG A 38 23.91 11.05 -22.63
C ARG A 38 23.43 9.89 -23.51
N CYS A 39 23.87 8.66 -23.22
CA CYS A 39 23.46 7.46 -23.95
C CYS A 39 21.97 7.16 -23.76
N GLY A 40 21.44 7.36 -22.55
CA GLY A 40 20.02 7.27 -22.24
C GLY A 40 19.18 8.31 -23.00
N ALA A 41 19.66 9.56 -23.09
CA ALA A 41 18.99 10.62 -23.83
C ALA A 41 18.90 10.32 -25.34
N VAL A 42 19.97 9.80 -25.94
CA VAL A 42 19.99 9.41 -27.36
C VAL A 42 19.01 8.26 -27.64
N LYS A 43 18.94 7.26 -26.75
CA LYS A 43 17.94 6.18 -26.85
C LYS A 43 16.52 6.75 -26.80
N LEU A 44 16.26 7.70 -25.89
CA LEU A 44 14.95 8.35 -25.74
C LEU A 44 14.52 9.10 -27.01
N VAL A 45 15.43 9.87 -27.61
CA VAL A 45 15.16 10.62 -28.85
C VAL A 45 14.92 9.69 -30.04
N ARG A 46 15.65 8.56 -30.12
CA ARG A 46 15.41 7.55 -31.16
C ARG A 46 14.03 6.92 -31.03
N SER A 47 13.63 6.53 -29.82
CA SER A 47 12.28 6.01 -29.55
C SER A 47 11.19 7.06 -29.81
N LEU A 48 11.45 8.34 -29.52
CA LEU A 48 10.53 9.43 -29.85
C LEU A 48 10.34 9.57 -31.37
N ARG A 49 11.43 9.52 -32.14
CA ARG A 49 11.40 9.59 -33.61
C ARG A 49 10.76 8.36 -34.25
N ALA A 50 10.94 7.18 -33.65
CA ALA A 50 10.30 5.95 -34.08
C ALA A 50 8.79 5.91 -33.78
N GLY A 51 8.27 6.85 -32.97
CA GLY A 51 6.88 6.86 -32.52
C GLY A 51 6.58 5.83 -31.43
N ASP A 52 7.59 5.17 -30.88
CA ASP A 52 7.46 4.14 -29.84
C ASP A 52 7.08 4.73 -28.47
N LEU A 53 7.11 6.06 -28.33
CA LEU A 53 6.75 6.76 -27.10
C LEU A 53 5.34 7.32 -27.19
N SER A 54 4.45 6.81 -26.33
CA SER A 54 3.14 7.41 -26.09
C SER A 54 3.26 8.59 -25.11
N ALA A 55 2.49 9.66 -25.38
CA ALA A 55 2.42 10.78 -24.47
C ALA A 55 1.86 10.33 -23.11
N VAL A 56 2.65 10.52 -22.06
CA VAL A 56 2.25 10.22 -20.69
C VAL A 56 1.53 11.44 -20.11
N TYR A 57 0.37 11.22 -19.52
CA TYR A 57 -0.35 12.25 -18.80
C TYR A 57 0.46 12.73 -17.59
N VAL A 58 0.74 14.03 -17.56
CA VAL A 58 1.34 14.71 -16.40
C VAL A 58 0.20 15.24 -15.53
N PRO A 59 0.10 14.84 -14.26
CA PRO A 59 -0.91 15.36 -13.35
C PRO A 59 -0.78 16.87 -13.10
N SER A 60 -1.90 17.54 -12.84
CA SER A 60 -1.90 18.95 -12.44
C SER A 60 -1.42 19.14 -10.99
N VAL A 61 -1.19 20.40 -10.60
CA VAL A 61 -0.84 20.77 -9.22
C VAL A 61 -1.92 20.31 -8.23
N GLU A 62 -3.20 20.47 -8.60
CA GLU A 62 -4.33 20.02 -7.78
C GLU A 62 -4.37 18.50 -7.64
N ASP A 63 -4.04 17.76 -8.71
CA ASP A 63 -3.96 16.30 -8.68
C ASP A 63 -2.81 15.79 -7.80
N GLU A 64 -1.69 16.52 -7.72
CA GLU A 64 -0.58 16.17 -6.82
C GLU A 64 -0.95 16.49 -5.37
N ALA A 65 -1.54 17.65 -5.10
CA ALA A 65 -2.00 18.02 -3.77
C ALA A 65 -3.01 17.01 -3.21
N PHE A 66 -3.96 16.57 -4.04
CA PHE A 66 -4.91 15.52 -3.66
C PHE A 66 -4.22 14.17 -3.43
N ARG A 67 -3.22 13.81 -4.24
CA ARG A 67 -2.41 12.60 -4.01
C ARG A 67 -1.60 12.65 -2.73
N ASP A 68 -1.09 13.81 -2.35
CA ASP A 68 -0.38 13.98 -1.08
C ASP A 68 -1.30 13.76 0.12
N LEU A 69 -2.55 14.23 0.04
CA LEU A 69 -3.57 13.91 1.04
C LEU A 69 -3.84 12.40 1.13
N ALA A 70 -3.95 11.72 -0.01
CA ALA A 70 -4.12 10.27 -0.06
C ALA A 70 -2.91 9.52 0.53
N ARG A 71 -1.69 9.93 0.18
CA ARG A 71 -0.44 9.39 0.74
C ARG A 71 -0.37 9.61 2.25
N ALA A 72 -0.78 10.77 2.75
CA ALA A 72 -0.84 11.05 4.18
C ALA A 72 -1.81 10.10 4.91
N TRP A 73 -2.97 9.82 4.33
CA TRP A 73 -3.93 8.85 4.89
C TRP A 73 -3.37 7.42 4.92
N VAL A 74 -2.69 6.99 3.85
CA VAL A 74 -2.00 5.69 3.78
C VAL A 74 -0.96 5.58 4.90
N ARG A 75 -0.11 6.60 5.06
CA ARG A 75 0.88 6.66 6.14
C ARG A 75 0.21 6.59 7.51
N ALA A 76 -0.89 7.32 7.73
CA ALA A 76 -1.61 7.27 8.99
C ALA A 76 -2.17 5.87 9.31
N LYS A 77 -2.69 5.13 8.32
CA LYS A 77 -3.14 3.74 8.51
C LYS A 77 -1.98 2.80 8.82
N ASP A 78 -0.81 3.01 8.22
CA ASP A 78 0.40 2.26 8.52
C ASP A 78 0.92 2.54 9.93
N ASP A 79 0.93 3.81 10.34
CA ASP A 79 1.27 4.21 11.71
C ASP A 79 0.34 3.55 12.73
N LEU A 80 -0.96 3.53 12.44
CA LEU A 80 -1.94 2.84 13.28
C LEU A 80 -1.67 1.32 13.36
N LYS A 81 -1.26 0.69 12.25
CA LYS A 81 -0.84 -0.72 12.26
C LYS A 81 0.39 -0.93 13.15
N ARG A 82 1.40 -0.05 13.05
CA ARG A 82 2.61 -0.11 13.87
C ARG A 82 2.31 0.07 15.35
N ALA A 83 1.50 1.06 15.72
CA ALA A 83 1.09 1.30 17.11
C ALA A 83 0.39 0.06 17.73
N ARG A 84 -0.49 -0.59 16.96
CA ARG A 84 -1.12 -1.84 17.37
C ARG A 84 -0.14 -3.00 17.55
N GLN A 85 0.88 -3.09 16.70
CA GLN A 85 1.93 -4.10 16.83
C GLN A 85 2.81 -3.85 18.06
N GLN A 86 3.11 -2.58 18.35
CA GLN A 86 3.86 -2.19 19.55
C GLN A 86 3.11 -2.57 20.83
N LEU A 87 1.81 -2.27 20.94
CA LEU A 87 1.02 -2.70 22.10
C LEU A 87 1.00 -4.23 22.25
N LYS A 88 0.84 -4.96 21.14
CA LYS A 88 0.87 -6.43 21.17
C LYS A 88 2.22 -6.96 21.62
N ALA A 89 3.32 -6.37 21.16
CA ALA A 89 4.67 -6.75 21.56
C ALA A 89 4.90 -6.47 23.05
N PHE A 90 4.43 -5.32 23.55
CA PHE A 90 4.47 -4.98 24.97
C PHE A 90 3.73 -6.01 25.82
N LEU A 91 2.48 -6.33 25.47
CA LEU A 91 1.68 -7.34 26.19
C LEU A 91 2.35 -8.73 26.16
N LEU A 92 2.92 -9.11 25.02
CA LEU A 92 3.62 -10.38 24.87
C LEU A 92 4.89 -10.45 25.73
N ALA A 93 5.63 -9.34 25.84
CA ALA A 93 6.83 -9.26 26.70
C ALA A 93 6.49 -9.44 28.19
N HIS A 94 5.28 -9.03 28.61
CA HIS A 94 4.78 -9.23 29.96
C HIS A 94 3.98 -10.53 30.15
N GLY A 95 3.96 -11.44 29.16
CA GLY A 95 3.27 -12.73 29.24
C GLY A 95 1.74 -12.65 29.11
N VAL A 96 1.18 -11.48 28.81
CA VAL A 96 -0.25 -11.25 28.72
C VAL A 96 -0.76 -11.69 27.34
N ARG A 97 -1.65 -12.68 27.31
CA ARG A 97 -2.26 -13.20 26.07
C ARG A 97 -3.77 -13.01 26.09
N TYR A 98 -4.29 -12.46 25.00
CA TYR A 98 -5.73 -12.37 24.77
C TYR A 98 -6.25 -13.68 24.18
N THR A 99 -7.19 -14.33 24.88
CA THR A 99 -7.75 -15.65 24.51
C THR A 99 -8.94 -15.57 23.54
N GLY A 100 -9.50 -14.37 23.31
CA GLY A 100 -10.61 -14.15 22.38
C GLY A 100 -10.18 -13.98 20.92
N ARG A 101 -11.15 -13.65 20.06
CA ARG A 101 -10.87 -13.34 18.64
C ARG A 101 -10.04 -12.05 18.52
N ALA A 102 -8.80 -12.17 18.07
CA ALA A 102 -7.81 -11.08 17.99
C ALA A 102 -8.04 -10.06 16.86
N ASP A 103 -9.30 -9.80 16.54
CA ASP A 103 -9.70 -8.69 15.69
C ASP A 103 -9.81 -7.47 16.60
N TRP A 104 -9.12 -6.38 16.27
CA TRP A 104 -9.11 -5.09 16.99
C TRP A 104 -10.48 -4.38 17.11
N GLY A 105 -11.57 -5.14 17.06
CA GLY A 105 -12.94 -4.70 17.28
C GLY A 105 -13.24 -4.37 18.74
N PRO A 106 -14.52 -4.08 19.03
CA PRO A 106 -14.96 -3.54 20.31
C PRO A 106 -14.59 -4.42 21.51
N ALA A 107 -14.65 -5.74 21.36
CA ALA A 107 -14.31 -6.69 22.43
C ALA A 107 -12.85 -6.57 22.86
N HIS A 108 -11.91 -6.51 21.91
CA HIS A 108 -10.49 -6.37 22.21
C HIS A 108 -10.18 -5.02 22.88
N ARG A 109 -10.86 -3.93 22.48
CA ARG A 109 -10.69 -2.60 23.07
C ARG A 109 -11.23 -2.53 24.51
N ARG A 110 -12.37 -3.18 24.78
CA ARG A 110 -12.91 -3.31 26.14
C ARG A 110 -11.95 -4.09 27.04
N TRP A 111 -11.44 -5.21 26.55
CA TRP A 111 -10.46 -6.01 27.29
C TRP A 111 -9.18 -5.22 27.62
N ILE A 112 -8.60 -4.52 26.64
CA ILE A 112 -7.43 -3.63 26.87
C ILE A 112 -7.74 -2.57 27.94
N SER A 113 -8.96 -2.03 27.95
CA SER A 113 -9.34 -0.97 28.89
C SER A 113 -9.57 -1.46 30.31
N GLN A 114 -9.84 -2.75 30.49
CA GLN A 114 -10.04 -3.39 31.80
C GLN A 114 -8.73 -3.92 32.39
N TYR A 115 -7.67 -4.01 31.59
CA TYR A 115 -6.40 -4.54 32.02
C TYR A 115 -5.56 -3.45 32.70
N SER A 116 -5.02 -3.76 33.87
CA SER A 116 -4.10 -2.92 34.63
C SER A 116 -2.89 -3.73 35.08
N PHE A 117 -1.72 -3.09 35.09
CA PHE A 117 -0.51 -3.65 35.67
C PHE A 117 -0.36 -3.23 37.14
N ASP A 118 0.26 -4.09 37.94
CA ASP A 118 0.50 -3.81 39.37
C ASP A 118 1.58 -2.74 39.57
N SER A 119 2.54 -2.64 38.64
CA SER A 119 3.61 -1.64 38.67
C SER A 119 3.18 -0.33 38.00
N ALA A 120 3.28 0.79 38.72
CA ALA A 120 2.93 2.13 38.22
C ALA A 120 3.70 2.51 36.94
N TRP A 121 4.96 2.11 36.82
CA TRP A 121 5.80 2.40 35.64
C TRP A 121 5.35 1.62 34.40
N GLN A 122 4.97 0.35 34.59
CA GLN A 122 4.44 -0.48 33.51
C GLN A 122 3.05 0.00 33.08
N GLN A 123 2.23 0.41 34.06
CA GLN A 123 0.92 0.99 33.81
C GLN A 123 1.03 2.29 32.99
N LEU A 124 1.96 3.18 33.33
CA LEU A 124 2.19 4.40 32.56
C LEU A 124 2.61 4.09 31.11
N ALA A 125 3.55 3.17 30.91
CA ALA A 125 3.99 2.77 29.56
C ALA A 125 2.85 2.14 28.74
N PHE A 126 1.99 1.35 29.38
CA PHE A 126 0.81 0.76 28.78
C PHE A 126 -0.22 1.82 28.36
N GLU A 127 -0.48 2.79 29.22
CA GLU A 127 -1.40 3.89 28.95
C GLU A 127 -0.92 4.76 27.78
N GLU A 128 0.38 5.04 27.68
CA GLU A 128 0.95 5.77 26.53
C GLU A 128 0.83 5.00 25.21
N CYS A 129 1.00 3.67 25.25
CA CYS A 129 0.73 2.83 24.08
C CYS A 129 -0.75 2.88 23.67
N ARG A 130 -1.66 2.90 24.66
CA ARG A 130 -3.11 3.00 24.41
C ARG A 130 -3.49 4.36 23.81
N ARG A 131 -3.00 5.46 24.39
CA ARG A 131 -3.19 6.84 23.89
C ARG A 131 -2.68 6.99 22.46
N THR A 132 -1.49 6.45 22.17
CA THR A 132 -0.93 6.46 20.82
C THR A 132 -1.89 5.84 19.81
N ILE A 133 -2.54 4.72 20.12
CA ILE A 133 -3.50 4.09 19.22
C ILE A 133 -4.72 4.99 18.98
N GLU A 134 -5.25 5.61 20.04
CA GLU A 134 -6.38 6.53 19.96
C GLU A 134 -6.06 7.75 19.09
N ASP A 135 -4.88 8.34 19.27
CA ASP A 135 -4.41 9.47 18.45
C ASP A 135 -4.25 9.10 16.98
N ARG A 136 -3.67 7.92 16.69
CA ARG A 136 -3.52 7.45 15.30
C ARG A 136 -4.88 7.13 14.69
N LEU A 137 -5.84 6.62 15.46
CA LEU A 137 -7.21 6.43 15.00
C LEU A 137 -7.87 7.77 14.68
N ALA A 138 -7.80 8.75 15.59
CA ALA A 138 -8.35 10.08 15.39
C ALA A 138 -7.74 10.75 14.13
N ARG A 139 -6.42 10.64 13.95
CA ARG A 139 -5.71 11.12 12.75
C ARG A 139 -6.22 10.44 11.48
N CYS A 140 -6.40 9.12 11.50
CA CYS A 140 -6.97 8.39 10.36
C CYS A 140 -8.38 8.88 10.02
N THR A 141 -9.24 9.07 11.02
CA THR A 141 -10.62 9.55 10.83
C THR A 141 -10.65 10.96 10.26
N ARG A 142 -9.83 11.89 10.76
CA ARG A 142 -9.73 13.25 10.22
C ARG A 142 -9.29 13.26 8.75
N LEU A 143 -8.25 12.49 8.41
CA LEU A 143 -7.76 12.39 7.04
C LEU A 143 -8.77 11.70 6.12
N GLU A 144 -9.48 10.69 6.60
CA GLU A 144 -10.52 10.01 5.82
C GLU A 144 -11.71 10.93 5.55
N ALA A 145 -12.12 11.75 6.52
CA ALA A 145 -13.15 12.76 6.34
C ALA A 145 -12.72 13.84 5.33
N ALA A 146 -11.46 14.29 5.39
CA ALA A 146 -10.90 15.24 4.43
C ALA A 146 -10.89 14.66 3.00
N LEU A 147 -10.47 13.40 2.84
CA LEU A 147 -10.49 12.70 1.55
C LEU A 147 -11.90 12.59 0.97
N ARG A 148 -12.89 12.21 1.79
CA ARG A 148 -14.29 12.11 1.35
C ARG A 148 -14.85 13.46 0.88
N LYS A 149 -14.45 14.57 1.50
CA LYS A 149 -14.85 15.91 1.06
C LYS A 149 -14.15 16.31 -0.23
N ALA A 150 -12.84 16.08 -0.32
CA ALA A 150 -12.02 16.49 -1.46
C ALA A 150 -12.35 15.71 -2.74
N VAL A 151 -12.75 14.43 -2.62
CA VAL A 151 -12.98 13.59 -3.80
C VAL A 151 -14.17 14.05 -4.65
N VAL A 152 -15.18 14.69 -4.05
CA VAL A 152 -16.43 15.06 -4.75
C VAL A 152 -16.16 16.13 -5.82
N GLY A 153 -15.22 17.03 -5.56
CA GLY A 153 -14.79 18.07 -6.52
C GLY A 153 -13.69 17.62 -7.48
N TRP A 154 -13.21 16.38 -7.36
CA TRP A 154 -12.06 15.94 -8.14
C TRP A 154 -12.46 15.42 -9.52
N ARG A 155 -11.72 15.83 -10.56
CA ARG A 155 -12.02 15.56 -11.97
C ARG A 155 -12.19 14.07 -12.30
N PHE A 156 -11.52 13.19 -11.56
CA PHE A 156 -11.57 11.75 -11.79
C PHE A 156 -12.51 10.99 -10.83
N TYR A 157 -13.39 11.70 -10.13
CA TYR A 157 -14.34 11.11 -9.19
C TYR A 157 -15.16 9.97 -9.82
N SER A 158 -15.62 10.13 -11.07
CA SER A 158 -16.44 9.11 -11.76
C SER A 158 -15.76 7.74 -11.89
N ALA A 159 -14.43 7.70 -11.95
CA ALA A 159 -13.67 6.45 -12.00
C ALA A 159 -13.52 5.78 -10.63
N VAL A 160 -13.62 6.54 -9.53
CA VAL A 160 -13.35 6.03 -8.17
C VAL A 160 -14.36 4.95 -7.73
N PRO A 161 -15.70 5.14 -7.87
CA PRO A 161 -16.67 4.10 -7.53
C PRO A 161 -16.46 2.80 -8.32
N GLY A 162 -16.20 2.91 -9.63
CA GLY A 162 -15.94 1.74 -10.48
C GLY A 162 -14.70 0.95 -10.05
N LEU A 163 -13.68 1.62 -9.54
CA LEU A 163 -12.50 0.95 -8.99
C LEU A 163 -12.76 0.32 -7.61
N GLN A 164 -13.66 0.91 -6.83
CA GLN A 164 -14.02 0.40 -5.50
C GLN A 164 -14.85 -0.88 -5.56
N THR A 165 -15.54 -1.19 -6.67
CA THR A 165 -16.27 -2.46 -6.84
C THR A 165 -15.34 -3.64 -7.13
N MET A 166 -14.12 -3.41 -7.60
CA MET A 166 -13.14 -4.47 -7.80
C MET A 166 -12.62 -5.02 -6.47
N ARG A 167 -12.63 -6.36 -6.35
CA ARG A 167 -12.08 -7.06 -5.17
C ARG A 167 -10.61 -6.66 -4.97
N GLY A 168 -10.26 -6.28 -3.73
CA GLY A 168 -8.91 -5.86 -3.36
C GLY A 168 -8.75 -4.34 -3.24
N CYS A 169 -9.45 -3.54 -4.05
CA CYS A 169 -9.52 -2.08 -3.87
C CYS A 169 -10.42 -1.73 -2.68
N SER A 170 -11.60 -2.36 -2.57
CA SER A 170 -12.58 -2.07 -1.52
C SER A 170 -12.10 -2.32 -0.08
N SER A 171 -11.34 -3.38 0.17
CA SER A 171 -11.26 -3.98 1.51
C SER A 171 -10.12 -3.51 2.42
N ARG A 172 -8.98 -3.06 1.87
CA ARG A 172 -7.79 -2.73 2.68
C ARG A 172 -7.34 -1.28 2.59
N ARG A 173 -7.44 -0.65 1.42
CA ARG A 173 -7.04 0.74 1.19
C ARG A 173 -7.83 1.34 0.00
N PRO A 174 -9.15 1.54 0.13
CA PRO A 174 -10.00 2.03 -0.98
C PRO A 174 -9.44 3.30 -1.63
N TRP A 175 -8.95 4.24 -0.82
CA TRP A 175 -8.37 5.48 -1.33
C TRP A 175 -6.96 5.29 -1.92
N ALA A 176 -6.13 4.39 -1.39
CA ALA A 176 -4.77 4.24 -1.91
C ALA A 176 -4.73 3.57 -3.28
N CYS A 177 -5.52 2.51 -3.45
CA CYS A 177 -5.55 1.73 -4.68
C CYS A 177 -6.29 2.48 -5.78
N SER A 178 -7.46 3.04 -5.50
CA SER A 178 -8.22 3.81 -6.50
C SER A 178 -7.46 5.06 -6.94
N LEU A 179 -6.84 5.81 -6.03
CA LEU A 179 -6.22 7.10 -6.38
C LEU A 179 -4.88 6.96 -7.09
N ASN A 180 -4.04 5.99 -6.68
CA ASN A 180 -2.78 5.74 -7.36
C ASN A 180 -3.01 5.12 -8.76
N TRP A 181 -4.05 4.30 -8.91
CA TRP A 181 -4.43 3.73 -10.21
C TRP A 181 -4.97 4.80 -11.16
N VAL A 182 -5.91 5.65 -10.71
CA VAL A 182 -6.48 6.73 -11.52
C VAL A 182 -5.42 7.66 -12.07
N THR A 183 -4.42 8.04 -11.27
CA THR A 183 -3.41 9.00 -11.71
C THR A 183 -2.28 8.36 -12.53
N CYS A 184 -1.95 7.08 -12.28
CA CYS A 184 -0.97 6.37 -13.11
C CYS A 184 -1.56 5.90 -14.45
N HIS A 185 -2.86 5.60 -14.52
CA HIS A 185 -3.55 5.16 -15.73
C HIS A 185 -4.44 6.24 -16.37
N ALA A 186 -4.40 7.49 -15.91
CA ALA A 186 -5.09 8.61 -16.57
C ALA A 186 -4.62 8.82 -18.03
N SER A 187 -3.47 8.28 -18.43
CA SER A 187 -3.05 8.16 -19.83
C SER A 187 -3.92 7.19 -20.65
N CYS A 188 -4.42 6.10 -20.05
CA CYS A 188 -5.28 5.12 -20.72
C CYS A 188 -6.76 5.52 -20.76
N ILE A 189 -7.24 6.30 -19.77
CA ILE A 189 -8.67 6.66 -19.67
C ILE A 189 -9.10 7.65 -20.78
N ARG A 190 -8.15 8.33 -21.45
CA ARG A 190 -8.40 9.20 -22.62
C ARG A 190 -8.02 8.58 -23.97
N GLY A 191 -7.69 7.30 -24.00
CA GLY A 191 -7.40 6.55 -25.22
C GLY A 191 -8.61 5.79 -25.73
N ASN A 192 -9.66 6.50 -26.14
CA ASN A 192 -10.64 6.09 -27.15
C ASN A 192 -11.35 7.33 -27.69
#